data_AF-A0AB94IAB5-F1
#
_entry.id   AF-A0AB94IAB5-F1
#
_cell.length_a   1.000
_cell.length_b   1.000
_cell.length_c   1.000
_cell.angle_alpha   90.00
_cell.angle_beta   90.00
_cell.angle_gamma   90.00
#
_symmetry.space_group_name_H-M   'P 1'
#
loop_
_entity.id
_entity.type
_entity.pdbx_description
1 polymer ?
#
loop_
_entity_poly.entity_id
_entity_poly.type
_entity_poly.pdbx_seq_one_letter_code
_entity_poly.pdbx_strand_id
1 'polypeptide(L)'
;MNVLKYLLVIISFFPQVTQAIYRIYSGNIGDKKIDFYISGTSDNSLTISYVNTNDYTIISERLPKKVDNEYVYENYTYDLFGNKDTLILKNFDFSENKIKSENDFLIGTSLKFGDFKLKKIFEYNVIWSNGYKENHKDSKELLSNIEFKNVEFLQIHSTKDFYFKLLLSKNKKEDIKITGVNIYSKKNGELIQRIKTKKNYLFYDVFTVEIGDFDFDGNENDFSLVEGDTRGTNVPHMYFIYDESQNKFIDPNLEGYVFVFDPEKKIATSTKTCGDVILYENNIILNKMYYFNQSKKKYEYIDQYCMAIPDGVDYYLRECTIKERQDCEKAVVEPGDEP
;
A
#
# COMPACT_ATOMS: atom_id res chain seq x y z
N MET A 1 16.33 -10.24 -45.50
CA MET A 1 16.10 -8.88 -44.96
C MET A 1 14.73 -8.85 -44.32
N ASN A 2 14.65 -9.01 -43.00
CA ASN A 2 13.48 -8.65 -42.20
C ASN A 2 14.02 -8.18 -40.86
N VAL A 3 14.03 -6.86 -40.67
CA VAL A 3 14.45 -6.20 -39.44
C VAL A 3 13.27 -6.32 -38.48
N LEU A 4 13.33 -7.32 -37.58
CA LEU A 4 12.41 -7.36 -36.46
C LEU A 4 12.86 -6.24 -35.49
N LYS A 5 12.09 -5.15 -35.46
CA LYS A 5 12.23 -4.08 -34.47
C LYS A 5 12.00 -4.69 -33.09
N TYR A 6 13.08 -4.96 -32.35
CA TYR A 6 12.97 -5.21 -30.92
C TYR A 6 12.51 -3.91 -30.27
N LEU A 7 11.27 -3.92 -29.75
CA LEU A 7 10.80 -2.93 -28.79
C LEU A 7 11.68 -3.12 -27.55
N LEU A 8 12.68 -2.26 -27.40
CA LEU A 8 13.46 -2.13 -26.17
C LEU A 8 12.51 -1.56 -25.11
N VAL A 9 11.77 -2.44 -24.44
CA VAL A 9 11.08 -2.10 -23.20
C VAL A 9 12.20 -1.99 -22.16
N ILE A 10 12.76 -0.79 -22.05
CA ILE A 10 13.53 -0.40 -20.88
C ILE A 10 12.51 -0.39 -19.75
N ILE A 11 12.41 -1.50 -19.02
CA ILE A 11 11.82 -1.49 -17.68
C ILE A 11 12.82 -0.70 -16.84
N SER A 12 12.65 0.61 -16.80
CA SER A 12 13.31 1.42 -15.79
C SER A 12 12.83 0.91 -14.45
N PHE A 13 13.64 0.07 -13.81
CA PHE A 13 13.57 -0.14 -12.37
C PHE A 13 13.91 1.21 -11.75
N PHE A 14 12.87 2.00 -11.51
CA PHE A 14 13.02 3.18 -10.67
C PHE A 14 13.46 2.67 -9.29
N PRO A 15 14.45 3.31 -8.64
CA PRO A 15 14.73 3.02 -7.24
C PRO A 15 13.41 3.13 -6.49
N GLN A 16 13.14 2.18 -5.58
CA GLN A 16 11.94 2.13 -4.74
C GLN A 16 11.88 3.37 -3.85
N VAL A 17 11.40 4.47 -4.42
CA VAL A 17 11.27 5.75 -3.75
C VAL A 17 10.03 6.41 -4.30
N THR A 18 9.03 6.63 -3.46
CA THR A 18 8.21 7.83 -3.61
C THR A 18 7.66 8.23 -2.24
N GLN A 19 8.25 9.29 -1.69
CA GLN A 19 7.65 10.03 -0.60
C GLN A 19 6.50 10.89 -1.19
N ALA A 20 5.35 10.87 -0.52
CA ALA A 20 4.10 11.51 -0.95
C ALA A 20 3.57 12.52 0.09
N ILE A 21 2.71 13.44 -0.34
CA ILE A 21 1.87 14.24 0.54
C ILE A 21 0.77 13.35 1.11
N TYR A 22 0.66 13.31 2.45
CA TYR A 22 -0.43 12.68 3.17
C TYR A 22 -1.18 13.71 3.99
N ARG A 23 -2.47 13.89 3.73
CA ARG A 23 -3.30 14.84 4.49
C ARG A 23 -4.65 14.24 4.80
N ILE A 24 -5.21 14.66 5.94
CA ILE A 24 -6.58 14.33 6.30
C ILE A 24 -7.32 15.62 6.57
N TYR A 25 -8.45 15.79 5.90
CA TYR A 25 -9.36 16.91 6.10
C TYR A 25 -10.72 16.38 6.55
N SER A 26 -11.29 16.96 7.59
CA SER A 26 -12.56 16.54 8.19
C SER A 26 -13.55 17.68 8.22
N GLY A 27 -14.82 17.41 7.95
CA GLY A 27 -15.88 18.41 8.00
C GLY A 27 -17.17 17.87 7.42
N ASN A 28 -17.99 18.77 6.88
CA ASN A 28 -19.24 18.42 6.23
C ASN A 28 -19.24 18.86 4.76
N ILE A 29 -19.85 18.05 3.91
CA ILE A 29 -20.28 18.42 2.56
C ILE A 29 -21.80 18.24 2.53
N GLY A 30 -22.54 19.34 2.42
CA GLY A 30 -23.98 19.34 2.71
C GLY A 30 -24.25 18.95 4.18
N ASP A 31 -25.13 17.97 4.38
CA ASP A 31 -25.48 17.39 5.69
C ASP A 31 -24.59 16.19 6.09
N LYS A 32 -23.67 15.77 5.22
CA LYS A 32 -22.84 14.58 5.42
C LYS A 32 -21.50 14.92 6.04
N LYS A 33 -21.19 14.28 7.17
CA LYS A 33 -19.85 14.30 7.75
C LYS A 33 -18.89 13.44 6.93
N ILE A 34 -17.74 13.99 6.56
CA ILE A 34 -16.77 13.33 5.70
C ILE A 34 -15.34 13.61 6.15
N ASP A 35 -14.49 12.60 5.97
CA ASP A 35 -13.04 12.70 6.10
C ASP A 35 -12.41 12.41 4.74
N PHE A 36 -11.73 13.39 4.16
CA PHE A 36 -10.91 13.23 2.96
C PHE A 36 -9.50 12.82 3.35
N TYR A 37 -9.09 11.66 2.86
CA TYR A 37 -7.75 11.11 2.94
C TYR A 37 -7.04 11.38 1.62
N ILE A 38 -6.09 12.29 1.64
CA ILE A 38 -5.40 12.75 0.44
C ILE A 38 -4.00 12.17 0.44
N SER A 39 -3.65 11.50 -0.66
CA SER A 39 -2.31 10.99 -0.93
C SER A 39 -1.86 11.43 -2.32
N GLY A 40 -0.63 11.91 -2.49
CA GLY A 40 -0.13 12.21 -3.84
C GLY A 40 1.37 12.41 -3.94
N THR A 41 1.92 12.06 -5.10
CA THR A 41 3.35 12.12 -5.40
C THR A 41 3.75 13.29 -6.30
N SER A 42 2.77 13.91 -6.97
CA SER A 42 2.90 15.15 -7.74
C SER A 42 1.53 15.81 -7.91
N ASP A 43 1.47 17.08 -8.34
CA ASP A 43 0.22 17.80 -8.64
C ASP A 43 -0.74 17.00 -9.54
N ASN A 44 -0.20 16.23 -10.47
CA ASN A 44 -1.00 15.43 -11.42
C ASN A 44 -1.29 14.01 -10.92
N SER A 45 -0.73 13.63 -9.77
CA SER A 45 -0.84 12.30 -9.14
C SER A 45 -1.41 12.44 -7.73
N LEU A 46 -2.51 13.19 -7.64
CA LEU A 46 -3.28 13.36 -6.41
C LEU A 46 -4.42 12.34 -6.37
N THR A 47 -4.61 11.74 -5.21
CA THR A 47 -5.73 10.84 -4.91
C THR A 47 -6.46 11.36 -3.69
N ILE A 48 -7.79 11.41 -3.77
CA ILE A 48 -8.67 11.66 -2.63
C ILE A 48 -9.44 10.38 -2.38
N SER A 49 -9.38 9.87 -1.17
CA SER A 49 -10.19 8.72 -0.75
C SER A 49 -11.03 9.07 0.46
N TYR A 50 -12.21 8.49 0.57
CA TYR A 50 -13.11 8.67 1.71
C TYR A 50 -14.10 7.50 1.80
N VAL A 51 -14.79 7.44 2.94
CA VAL A 51 -15.83 6.44 3.21
C VAL A 51 -17.19 7.05 2.84
N ASN A 52 -17.97 6.38 1.99
CA ASN A 52 -19.34 6.76 1.68
C ASN A 52 -20.20 6.69 2.94
N THR A 53 -20.89 7.78 3.26
CA THR A 53 -21.72 7.84 4.48
C THR A 53 -22.97 6.97 4.44
N ASN A 54 -23.40 6.50 3.26
CA ASN A 54 -24.65 5.75 3.13
C ASN A 54 -24.44 4.23 3.26
N ASP A 55 -23.37 3.70 2.68
CA ASP A 55 -23.10 2.25 2.60
C ASP A 55 -21.66 1.87 3.00
N TYR A 56 -20.88 2.85 3.47
CA TYR A 56 -19.51 2.67 3.95
C TYR A 56 -18.53 2.07 2.92
N THR A 57 -18.88 2.14 1.63
CA THR A 57 -17.96 1.84 0.54
C THR A 57 -16.82 2.85 0.49
N ILE A 58 -15.65 2.42 0.01
CA ILE A 58 -14.51 3.32 -0.18
C ILE A 58 -14.59 3.89 -1.58
N ILE A 59 -14.53 5.21 -1.67
CA ILE A 59 -14.43 5.89 -2.96
C ILE A 59 -13.06 6.54 -3.02
N SER A 60 -12.42 6.41 -4.19
CA SER A 60 -11.09 6.91 -4.48
C SER A 60 -11.11 7.62 -5.82
N GLU A 61 -10.97 8.94 -5.79
CA GLU A 61 -10.89 9.80 -6.97
C GLU A 61 -9.41 10.11 -7.24
N ARG A 62 -8.96 9.87 -8.48
CA ARG A 62 -7.54 9.95 -8.85
C ARG A 62 -7.33 10.84 -10.06
N LEU A 63 -6.11 11.32 -10.20
CA LEU A 63 -5.62 12.02 -11.40
C LEU A 63 -6.55 13.19 -11.78
N PRO A 64 -6.74 14.16 -10.87
CA PRO A 64 -7.56 15.32 -11.18
C PRO A 64 -7.00 16.05 -12.40
N LYS A 65 -7.91 16.62 -13.17
CA LYS A 65 -7.55 17.60 -14.18
C LYS A 65 -7.26 18.92 -13.48
N LYS A 66 -6.03 19.42 -13.62
CA LYS A 66 -5.66 20.75 -13.14
C LYS A 66 -6.13 21.80 -14.15
N VAL A 67 -7.00 22.70 -13.73
CA VAL A 67 -7.46 23.86 -14.51
C VAL A 67 -7.14 25.10 -13.69
N ASP A 68 -6.24 25.93 -14.18
CA ASP A 68 -5.65 27.04 -13.42
C ASP A 68 -5.08 26.57 -12.06
N ASN A 69 -5.64 27.06 -10.96
CA ASN A 69 -5.27 26.67 -9.59
C ASN A 69 -6.27 25.69 -8.95
N GLU A 70 -7.19 25.13 -9.74
CA GLU A 70 -8.21 24.19 -9.27
C GLU A 70 -7.89 22.76 -9.71
N TYR A 71 -8.20 21.80 -8.82
CA TYR A 71 -8.14 20.38 -9.11
C TYR A 71 -9.55 19.85 -9.33
N VAL A 72 -9.86 19.49 -10.56
CA VAL A 72 -11.19 19.02 -10.98
C VAL A 72 -11.16 17.51 -11.10
N TYR A 73 -11.96 16.84 -10.27
CA TYR A 73 -12.25 15.42 -10.39
C TYR A 73 -13.53 15.26 -11.21
N GLU A 74 -13.34 15.13 -12.52
CA GLU A 74 -14.41 14.87 -13.48
C GLU A 74 -14.76 13.37 -13.43
N ASN A 75 -16.05 13.07 -13.28
CA ASN A 75 -16.54 11.74 -12.95
C ASN A 75 -16.13 10.63 -13.95
N TYR A 76 -15.37 9.63 -13.49
CA TYR A 76 -15.22 8.34 -14.19
C TYR A 76 -15.70 7.12 -13.39
N THR A 77 -16.10 7.25 -12.13
CA THR A 77 -16.54 6.10 -11.31
C THR A 77 -17.68 6.44 -10.34
N TYR A 78 -18.45 5.40 -10.01
CA TYR A 78 -19.68 5.45 -9.24
C TYR A 78 -19.44 5.90 -7.79
N ASP A 79 -20.32 6.81 -7.38
CA ASP A 79 -20.69 7.20 -6.01
C ASP A 79 -19.86 8.21 -5.22
N LEU A 80 -20.56 9.29 -4.81
CA LEU A 80 -20.84 9.62 -3.41
C LEU A 80 -22.36 9.58 -3.10
N PHE A 81 -23.24 9.54 -4.11
CA PHE A 81 -24.64 9.95 -3.96
C PHE A 81 -25.61 9.39 -5.03
N GLY A 82 -25.46 8.14 -5.46
CA GLY A 82 -26.33 7.44 -6.41
C GLY A 82 -26.36 8.03 -7.83
N ASN A 83 -25.52 9.03 -8.14
CA ASN A 83 -25.38 9.70 -9.43
C ASN A 83 -24.03 10.46 -9.49
N LYS A 84 -23.57 10.72 -10.72
CA LYS A 84 -22.31 11.40 -11.06
C LYS A 84 -22.20 12.78 -10.41
N ASP A 85 -21.34 12.94 -9.42
CA ASP A 85 -20.94 14.25 -8.88
C ASP A 85 -19.57 14.64 -9.45
N THR A 86 -19.27 15.94 -9.44
CA THR A 86 -17.95 16.49 -9.81
C THR A 86 -17.43 17.29 -8.64
N LEU A 87 -16.20 17.01 -8.24
CA LEU A 87 -15.54 17.67 -7.12
C LEU A 87 -14.46 18.61 -7.63
N ILE A 88 -14.51 19.87 -7.17
CA ILE A 88 -13.52 20.90 -7.51
C ILE A 88 -12.82 21.32 -6.23
N LEU A 89 -11.50 21.13 -6.13
CA LEU A 89 -10.68 21.67 -5.03
C LEU A 89 -10.02 22.97 -5.46
N LYS A 90 -10.13 24.03 -4.65
CA LYS A 90 -9.74 25.39 -5.07
C LYS A 90 -8.46 25.92 -4.43
N ASN A 91 -8.11 25.45 -3.24
CA ASN A 91 -7.00 25.99 -2.46
C ASN A 91 -6.03 24.91 -1.96
N PHE A 92 -5.94 23.81 -2.71
CA PHE A 92 -5.02 22.73 -2.38
C PHE A 92 -3.58 23.14 -2.72
N ASP A 93 -2.79 23.35 -1.67
CA ASP A 93 -1.37 23.68 -1.78
C ASP A 93 -0.54 22.40 -1.89
N PHE A 94 -0.04 22.11 -3.10
CA PHE A 94 0.87 20.99 -3.33
C PHE A 94 2.34 21.34 -3.01
N SER A 95 2.65 22.57 -2.53
CA SER A 95 4.06 22.98 -2.37
C SER A 95 4.86 21.98 -1.52
N GLU A 96 5.90 21.45 -2.16
CA GLU A 96 6.74 20.37 -1.64
C GLU A 96 7.63 20.87 -0.50
N ASN A 97 8.13 19.94 0.34
CA ASN A 97 9.18 20.20 1.33
C ASN A 97 8.87 21.33 2.33
N LYS A 98 7.60 21.47 2.74
CA LYS A 98 7.18 22.33 3.87
C LYS A 98 6.68 21.48 5.04
N ILE A 99 7.05 21.87 6.26
CA ILE A 99 6.56 21.23 7.50
C ILE A 99 5.03 21.28 7.57
N LYS A 100 4.43 22.36 7.06
CA LYS A 100 2.98 22.55 6.96
C LYS A 100 2.63 23.34 5.71
N SER A 101 1.52 22.99 5.06
CA SER A 101 0.88 23.81 4.05
C SER A 101 0.35 25.10 4.65
N GLU A 102 0.22 26.12 3.83
CA GLU A 102 -0.24 27.45 4.27
C GLU A 102 -1.70 27.43 4.73
N ASN A 103 -2.51 26.55 4.14
CA ASN A 103 -3.94 26.45 4.43
C ASN A 103 -4.26 25.31 5.42
N ASP A 104 -4.94 25.67 6.51
CA ASP A 104 -5.54 24.71 7.45
C ASP A 104 -6.92 24.22 7.01
N PHE A 105 -7.43 24.74 5.90
CA PHE A 105 -8.73 24.34 5.35
C PHE A 105 -8.59 23.95 3.89
N LEU A 106 -9.27 22.86 3.54
CA LEU A 106 -9.54 22.51 2.16
C LEU A 106 -10.92 23.08 1.78
N ILE A 107 -10.93 23.93 0.78
CA ILE A 107 -12.12 24.55 0.21
C ILE A 107 -12.33 23.95 -1.17
N GLY A 108 -13.57 23.64 -1.47
CA GLY A 108 -13.97 23.17 -2.77
C GLY A 108 -15.45 23.30 -3.01
N THR A 109 -15.88 22.79 -4.14
CA THR A 109 -17.27 22.76 -4.56
C THR A 109 -17.60 21.34 -5.00
N SER A 110 -18.68 20.80 -4.47
CA SER A 110 -19.39 19.67 -5.07
C SER A 110 -20.51 20.24 -5.92
N LEU A 111 -20.67 19.76 -7.16
CA LEU A 111 -21.77 20.23 -8.00
C LEU A 111 -23.14 19.86 -7.43
N LYS A 112 -23.21 18.79 -6.63
CA LYS A 112 -24.45 18.33 -6.01
C LYS A 112 -24.75 18.96 -4.65
N PHE A 113 -23.73 19.25 -3.83
CA PHE A 113 -23.89 19.74 -2.46
C PHE A 113 -23.47 21.19 -2.24
N GLY A 114 -22.94 21.83 -3.29
CA GLY A 114 -22.42 23.18 -3.24
C GLY A 114 -21.04 23.27 -2.60
N ASP A 115 -20.72 24.46 -2.11
CA ASP A 115 -19.42 24.77 -1.53
C ASP A 115 -19.22 24.09 -0.18
N PHE A 116 -18.00 23.64 0.07
CA PHE A 116 -17.60 23.02 1.32
C PHE A 116 -16.29 23.58 1.84
N LYS A 117 -16.09 23.38 3.14
CA LYS A 117 -14.86 23.75 3.86
C LYS A 117 -14.53 22.68 4.88
N LEU A 118 -13.48 21.91 4.62
CA LEU A 118 -13.00 20.85 5.49
C LEU A 118 -11.76 21.33 6.26
N LYS A 119 -11.67 20.99 7.54
CA LYS A 119 -10.54 21.35 8.41
C LYS A 119 -9.45 20.29 8.32
N LYS A 120 -8.21 20.69 8.10
CA LYS A 120 -7.03 19.82 8.16
C LYS A 120 -6.85 19.30 9.59
N ILE A 121 -6.83 17.98 9.75
CA ILE A 121 -6.59 17.32 11.04
C ILE A 121 -5.26 16.56 11.07
N PHE A 122 -4.69 16.26 9.90
CA PHE A 122 -3.38 15.64 9.77
C PHE A 122 -2.69 16.10 8.49
N GLU A 123 -1.36 16.19 8.56
CA GLU A 123 -0.50 16.54 7.44
C GLU A 123 0.89 15.94 7.63
N TYR A 124 1.40 15.35 6.56
CA TYR A 124 2.79 14.95 6.42
C TYR A 124 3.19 15.11 4.95
N ASN A 125 4.01 16.12 4.66
CA ASN A 125 4.44 16.42 3.29
C ASN A 125 5.88 16.00 3.12
N VAL A 126 6.11 14.89 2.44
CA VAL A 126 7.47 14.49 2.09
C VAL A 126 7.45 14.19 0.61
N ILE A 127 8.26 14.88 -0.18
CA ILE A 127 8.33 14.61 -1.62
C ILE A 127 9.80 14.60 -2.04
N TRP A 128 10.15 13.58 -2.81
CA TRP A 128 11.32 13.61 -3.67
C TRP A 128 11.00 14.40 -4.94
N SER A 129 11.77 15.43 -5.25
CA SER A 129 11.85 15.92 -6.62
C SER A 129 13.07 15.33 -7.32
N ASN A 130 12.79 14.50 -8.34
CA ASN A 130 13.61 14.33 -9.54
C ASN A 130 15.07 13.85 -9.38
N GLY A 131 15.35 12.94 -8.46
CA GLY A 131 16.62 12.18 -8.50
C GLY A 131 17.89 12.97 -8.16
N TYR A 132 17.78 14.22 -7.67
CA TYR A 132 18.94 15.00 -7.23
C TYR A 132 19.20 14.79 -5.72
N LYS A 133 20.37 14.22 -5.38
CA LYS A 133 20.79 13.84 -4.02
C LYS A 133 20.77 15.00 -2.99
N GLU A 134 20.88 16.25 -3.42
CA GLU A 134 20.94 17.42 -2.52
C GLU A 134 19.58 17.71 -1.85
N ASN A 135 18.46 17.57 -2.57
CA ASN A 135 17.11 17.82 -2.03
C ASN A 135 16.68 16.78 -0.97
N HIS A 136 17.31 15.61 -0.96
CA HIS A 136 17.00 14.51 -0.03
C HIS A 136 17.45 14.80 1.40
N LYS A 137 18.60 15.46 1.57
CA LYS A 137 19.14 15.77 2.89
C LYS A 137 18.25 16.79 3.61
N ASP A 138 17.82 17.81 2.88
CA ASP A 138 17.04 18.92 3.42
C ASP A 138 15.63 18.50 3.84
N SER A 139 14.94 17.67 3.03
CA SER A 139 13.61 17.15 3.39
C SER A 139 13.68 16.16 4.57
N LYS A 140 14.64 15.24 4.56
CA LYS A 140 14.85 14.28 5.65
C LYS A 140 15.19 14.99 6.96
N GLU A 141 16.04 16.02 6.91
CA GLU A 141 16.37 16.86 8.07
C GLU A 141 15.15 17.65 8.56
N LEU A 142 14.43 18.32 7.67
CA LEU A 142 13.24 19.12 7.98
C LEU A 142 12.17 18.33 8.74
N LEU A 143 11.96 17.07 8.33
CA LEU A 143 10.87 16.22 8.82
C LEU A 143 11.34 15.24 9.90
N SER A 144 12.64 15.15 10.16
CA SER A 144 13.22 14.29 11.20
C SER A 144 12.68 14.60 12.60
N ASN A 145 12.23 15.83 12.85
CA ASN A 145 11.75 16.26 14.14
C ASN A 145 10.23 16.08 14.34
N ILE A 146 9.51 15.62 13.31
CA ILE A 146 8.08 15.35 13.39
C ILE A 146 7.85 14.01 14.11
N GLU A 147 6.93 14.04 15.07
CA GLU A 147 6.45 12.86 15.80
C GLU A 147 4.92 12.85 15.80
N PHE A 148 4.34 11.67 15.58
CA PHE A 148 2.90 11.43 15.72
C PHE A 148 2.64 9.97 16.05
N LYS A 149 1.50 9.68 16.66
CA LYS A 149 1.11 8.32 17.05
C LYS A 149 -0.35 8.08 16.72
N ASN A 150 -0.63 6.86 16.25
CA ASN A 150 -1.98 6.35 16.00
C ASN A 150 -2.81 7.24 15.07
N VAL A 151 -2.19 7.81 14.03
CA VAL A 151 -2.93 8.49 12.97
C VAL A 151 -3.62 7.42 12.13
N GLU A 152 -4.95 7.46 12.09
CA GLU A 152 -5.72 6.58 11.22
C GLU A 152 -5.64 7.06 9.77
N PHE A 153 -5.18 6.21 8.86
CA PHE A 153 -5.14 6.52 7.43
C PHE A 153 -5.90 5.47 6.62
N LEU A 154 -6.88 5.91 5.83
CA LEU A 154 -7.76 5.04 5.07
C LEU A 154 -6.98 4.28 3.99
N GLN A 155 -7.27 2.99 3.85
CA GLN A 155 -6.79 2.17 2.73
C GLN A 155 -7.84 2.12 1.64
N ILE A 156 -7.39 2.10 0.40
CA ILE A 156 -8.30 2.12 -0.76
C ILE A 156 -8.97 0.76 -1.00
N HIS A 157 -8.27 -0.33 -0.68
CA HIS A 157 -8.78 -1.68 -0.81
C HIS A 157 -9.62 -2.00 0.41
N SER A 158 -10.73 -2.68 0.15
CA SER A 158 -11.72 -3.04 1.14
C SER A 158 -12.42 -4.30 0.68
N THR A 159 -12.87 -5.12 1.61
CA THR A 159 -13.62 -6.33 1.27
C THR A 159 -15.08 -5.97 0.99
N LYS A 160 -15.91 -6.96 0.69
CA LYS A 160 -17.35 -6.75 0.62
C LYS A 160 -17.92 -6.20 1.93
N ASP A 161 -17.46 -6.73 3.07
CA ASP A 161 -18.07 -6.47 4.38
C ASP A 161 -17.27 -5.51 5.27
N PHE A 162 -16.01 -5.21 4.93
CA PHE A 162 -15.10 -4.44 5.77
C PHE A 162 -14.31 -3.39 5.00
N TYR A 163 -13.94 -2.32 5.70
CA TYR A 163 -12.91 -1.39 5.25
C TYR A 163 -11.84 -1.18 6.33
N PHE A 164 -10.67 -0.73 5.91
CA PHE A 164 -9.47 -0.72 6.73
C PHE A 164 -8.89 0.68 6.87
N LYS A 165 -8.45 1.01 8.08
CA LYS A 165 -7.58 2.16 8.33
C LYS A 165 -6.31 1.69 9.02
N LEU A 166 -5.16 2.05 8.47
CA LEU A 166 -3.87 1.79 9.13
C LEU A 166 -3.69 2.74 10.30
N LEU A 167 -3.06 2.24 11.37
CA LEU A 167 -2.58 3.05 12.49
C LEU A 167 -1.13 3.42 12.25
N LEU A 168 -0.90 4.66 11.85
CA LEU A 168 0.42 5.20 11.52
C LEU A 168 1.04 5.89 12.73
N SER A 169 2.31 5.60 12.98
CA SER A 169 3.11 6.27 14.00
C SER A 169 4.51 6.56 13.48
N LYS A 170 5.09 7.66 13.92
CA LYS A 170 6.46 8.09 13.60
C LYS A 170 7.08 8.68 14.86
N ASN A 171 8.22 8.14 15.28
CA ASN A 171 9.08 8.81 16.27
C ASN A 171 10.04 9.76 15.55
N LYS A 172 10.64 10.70 16.30
CA LYS A 172 11.70 11.56 15.75
C LYS A 172 12.82 10.71 15.15
N LYS A 173 13.32 11.13 13.99
CA LYS A 173 14.41 10.50 13.21
C LYS A 173 14.10 9.10 12.66
N GLU A 174 12.91 8.56 12.89
CA GLU A 174 12.45 7.30 12.30
C GLU A 174 11.51 7.56 11.13
N ASP A 175 11.33 6.61 10.23
CA ASP A 175 10.29 6.67 9.19
C ASP A 175 8.89 6.37 9.75
N ILE A 176 7.86 6.60 8.92
CA ILE A 176 6.48 6.26 9.31
C ILE A 176 6.34 4.74 9.35
N LYS A 177 5.81 4.25 10.47
CA LYS A 177 5.55 2.84 10.72
C LYS A 177 4.07 2.57 10.84
N ILE A 178 3.65 1.42 10.30
CA ILE A 178 2.34 0.82 10.50
C ILE A 178 2.40 0.05 11.82
N THR A 179 1.71 0.58 12.82
CA THR A 179 1.65 -0.01 14.17
C THR A 179 0.41 -0.86 14.40
N GLY A 180 -0.51 -0.88 13.44
CA GLY A 180 -1.76 -1.63 13.54
C GLY A 180 -2.71 -1.36 12.38
N VAL A 181 -3.82 -2.07 12.39
CA VAL A 181 -4.94 -1.93 11.47
C VAL A 181 -6.23 -1.86 12.29
N ASN A 182 -7.03 -0.83 12.03
CA ASN A 182 -8.42 -0.74 12.48
C ASN A 182 -9.32 -1.24 11.36
N ILE A 183 -10.21 -2.14 11.71
CA ILE A 183 -11.12 -2.82 10.78
C ILE A 183 -12.53 -2.40 11.13
N TYR A 184 -13.27 -1.91 10.14
CA TYR A 184 -14.62 -1.39 10.33
C TYR A 184 -15.60 -2.17 9.47
N SER A 185 -16.79 -2.42 10.00
CA SER A 185 -17.86 -3.05 9.23
C SER A 185 -18.49 -2.04 8.27
N LYS A 186 -18.69 -2.44 7.01
CA LYS A 186 -19.48 -1.69 6.04
C LYS A 186 -20.98 -1.75 6.31
N LYS A 187 -21.43 -2.66 7.17
CA LYS A 187 -22.84 -2.77 7.55
C LYS A 187 -23.34 -1.54 8.31
N ASN A 188 -22.49 -0.95 9.15
CA ASN A 188 -22.88 0.11 10.09
C ASN A 188 -21.76 1.11 10.43
N GLY A 189 -20.57 0.99 9.84
CA GLY A 189 -19.43 1.85 10.10
C GLY A 189 -18.74 1.65 11.44
N GLU A 190 -19.09 0.61 12.19
CA GLU A 190 -18.52 0.36 13.52
C GLU A 190 -17.14 -0.29 13.42
N LEU A 191 -16.23 0.11 14.32
CA LEU A 191 -14.94 -0.54 14.52
C LEU A 191 -15.18 -1.94 15.08
N ILE A 192 -14.86 -2.99 14.32
CA ILE A 192 -15.02 -4.37 14.76
C ILE A 192 -13.79 -4.89 15.49
N GLN A 193 -12.59 -4.46 15.06
CA GLN A 193 -11.34 -4.98 15.59
C GLN A 193 -10.19 -3.99 15.38
N ARG A 194 -9.28 -4.00 16.35
CA ARG A 194 -7.96 -3.39 16.23
C ARG A 194 -6.91 -4.48 16.31
N ILE A 195 -6.12 -4.62 15.25
CA ILE A 195 -4.96 -5.51 15.21
C ILE A 195 -3.72 -4.67 15.40
N LYS A 196 -2.88 -5.03 16.38
CA LYS A 196 -1.55 -4.46 16.52
C LYS A 196 -0.58 -5.27 15.67
N THR A 197 0.19 -4.62 14.81
CA THR A 197 1.21 -5.32 14.02
C THR A 197 2.32 -5.79 14.94
N LYS A 198 2.80 -7.03 14.74
CA LYS A 198 3.96 -7.57 15.47
C LYS A 198 5.27 -6.97 14.98
N LYS A 199 5.31 -6.59 13.69
CA LYS A 199 6.41 -5.90 13.03
C LYS A 199 5.98 -4.49 12.64
N ASN A 200 6.87 -3.54 12.82
CA ASN A 200 6.60 -2.13 12.51
C ASN A 200 6.91 -1.87 11.03
N TYR A 201 6.11 -2.43 10.13
CA TYR A 201 6.27 -2.24 8.69
C TYR A 201 6.30 -0.76 8.32
N LEU A 202 7.14 -0.40 7.36
CA LEU A 202 7.19 0.95 6.82
C LEU A 202 5.91 1.26 6.04
N PHE A 203 5.39 2.48 6.23
CA PHE A 203 4.24 2.97 5.48
C PHE A 203 4.72 3.75 4.25
N TYR A 204 4.39 3.23 3.07
CA TYR A 204 4.81 3.83 1.80
C TYR A 204 3.68 4.41 0.97
N ASP A 205 2.47 3.84 1.04
CA ASP A 205 1.33 4.29 0.24
C ASP A 205 -0.03 3.83 0.81
N VAL A 206 -1.11 4.10 0.09
CA VAL A 206 -2.48 3.73 0.47
C VAL A 206 -2.93 2.35 -0.04
N PHE A 207 -2.03 1.59 -0.67
CA PHE A 207 -2.23 0.28 -1.29
C PHE A 207 -1.62 -0.86 -0.45
N THR A 208 -1.26 -0.59 0.80
CA THR A 208 -0.60 -1.52 1.72
C THR A 208 -1.50 -2.69 2.16
N VAL A 209 -2.82 -2.57 1.98
CA VAL A 209 -3.76 -3.66 2.22
C VAL A 209 -4.14 -4.33 0.89
N GLU A 210 -4.00 -5.66 0.82
CA GLU A 210 -4.52 -6.46 -0.28
C GLU A 210 -5.64 -7.36 0.22
N ILE A 211 -6.61 -7.63 -0.64
CA ILE A 211 -7.76 -8.49 -0.34
C ILE A 211 -7.60 -9.80 -1.09
N GLY A 212 -8.01 -10.90 -0.47
CA GLY A 212 -8.01 -12.20 -1.11
C GLY A 212 -8.83 -13.22 -0.33
N ASP A 213 -8.82 -14.44 -0.83
CA ASP A 213 -9.21 -15.65 -0.10
C ASP A 213 -7.92 -16.38 0.26
N PHE A 214 -7.45 -16.17 1.49
CA PHE A 214 -6.16 -16.69 1.96
C PHE A 214 -6.33 -17.94 2.80
N ASP A 215 -7.53 -18.50 2.89
CA ASP A 215 -7.82 -19.72 3.63
C ASP A 215 -8.55 -20.79 2.80
N PHE A 216 -8.91 -20.43 1.57
CA PHE A 216 -9.56 -21.26 0.56
C PHE A 216 -11.00 -21.64 0.94
N ASP A 217 -11.72 -20.78 1.66
CA ASP A 217 -13.14 -20.96 2.01
C ASP A 217 -14.10 -20.30 1.01
N GLY A 218 -13.60 -19.54 0.04
CA GLY A 218 -14.37 -18.80 -0.97
C GLY A 218 -14.89 -17.44 -0.49
N ASN A 219 -14.50 -17.01 0.71
CA ASN A 219 -14.83 -15.71 1.29
C ASN A 219 -13.68 -14.72 1.06
N GLU A 220 -13.91 -13.72 0.22
CA GLU A 220 -12.91 -12.67 -0.07
C GLU A 220 -12.87 -11.59 1.03
N ASN A 221 -13.08 -11.97 2.29
CA ASN A 221 -12.98 -11.08 3.44
C ASN A 221 -11.60 -11.08 4.08
N ASP A 222 -10.70 -11.97 3.67
CA ASP A 222 -9.34 -11.98 4.19
C ASP A 222 -8.53 -10.79 3.66
N PHE A 223 -7.48 -10.42 4.39
CA PHE A 223 -6.59 -9.36 3.93
C PHE A 223 -5.12 -9.64 4.29
N SER A 224 -4.23 -9.02 3.51
CA SER A 224 -2.80 -8.98 3.76
C SER A 224 -2.37 -7.55 4.11
N LEU A 225 -1.30 -7.43 4.88
CA LEU A 225 -0.58 -6.17 5.10
C LEU A 225 0.81 -6.29 4.48
N VAL A 226 1.16 -5.33 3.64
CA VAL A 226 2.36 -5.34 2.80
C VAL A 226 3.36 -4.27 3.26
N GLU A 227 4.63 -4.62 3.46
CA GLU A 227 5.69 -3.66 3.82
C GLU A 227 6.30 -3.00 2.58
N GLY A 228 5.55 -2.17 1.86
CA GLY A 228 6.05 -1.63 0.60
C GLY A 228 5.00 -1.28 -0.43
N ASP A 229 5.50 -1.00 -1.64
CA ASP A 229 4.72 -1.17 -2.86
C ASP A 229 4.51 -2.68 -3.07
N THR A 230 3.25 -3.10 -3.18
CA THR A 230 2.76 -4.45 -3.52
C THR A 230 3.45 -5.14 -4.70
N ARG A 231 4.19 -4.40 -5.54
CA ARG A 231 4.82 -4.90 -6.77
C ARG A 231 6.33 -5.14 -6.66
N GLY A 232 6.95 -4.88 -5.51
CA GLY A 232 8.37 -5.13 -5.31
C GLY A 232 8.71 -6.61 -5.15
N THR A 233 9.85 -7.04 -5.69
CA THR A 233 10.44 -8.34 -5.33
C THR A 233 10.82 -8.35 -3.86
N ASN A 234 10.57 -9.46 -3.15
CA ASN A 234 10.89 -9.62 -1.73
C ASN A 234 10.26 -8.59 -0.80
N VAL A 235 9.08 -8.09 -1.13
CA VAL A 235 8.30 -7.28 -0.20
C VAL A 235 7.70 -8.21 0.85
N PRO A 236 7.85 -7.93 2.16
CA PRO A 236 7.21 -8.72 3.21
C PRO A 236 5.69 -8.56 3.25
N HIS A 237 4.97 -9.66 3.45
CA HIS A 237 3.52 -9.72 3.64
C HIS A 237 3.18 -10.44 4.95
N MET A 238 2.17 -9.92 5.64
CA MET A 238 1.51 -10.55 6.79
C MET A 238 0.03 -10.76 6.47
N TYR A 239 -0.49 -11.97 6.72
CA TYR A 239 -1.85 -12.33 6.33
C TYR A 239 -2.79 -12.40 7.53
N PHE A 240 -4.07 -12.13 7.29
CA PHE A 240 -5.14 -12.20 8.27
C PHE A 240 -6.38 -12.83 7.67
N ILE A 241 -6.94 -13.82 8.36
CA ILE A 241 -8.11 -14.57 7.92
C ILE A 241 -9.32 -14.12 8.71
N TYR A 242 -10.46 -13.90 8.05
CA TYR A 242 -11.71 -13.57 8.71
C TYR A 242 -12.41 -14.83 9.23
N ASP A 243 -12.48 -14.98 10.56
CA ASP A 243 -13.26 -16.03 11.20
C ASP A 243 -14.70 -15.55 11.45
N GLU A 244 -15.61 -15.92 10.55
CA GLU A 244 -17.04 -15.59 10.66
C GLU A 244 -17.65 -16.02 12.00
N SER A 245 -17.24 -17.18 12.54
CA SER A 245 -17.78 -17.72 13.79
C SER A 245 -17.43 -16.88 15.01
N GLN A 246 -16.31 -16.15 14.94
CA GLN A 246 -15.84 -15.24 15.98
C GLN A 246 -16.12 -13.77 15.65
N ASN A 247 -16.57 -13.49 14.42
CA ASN A 247 -16.68 -12.17 13.82
C ASN A 247 -15.38 -11.35 14.00
N LYS A 248 -14.24 -11.99 13.74
CA LYS A 248 -12.89 -11.42 13.96
C LYS A 248 -11.88 -11.97 12.98
N PHE A 249 -10.88 -11.16 12.71
CA PHE A 249 -9.68 -11.52 11.99
C PHE A 249 -8.67 -12.20 12.91
N ILE A 250 -8.08 -13.29 12.43
CA ILE A 250 -7.08 -14.08 13.12
C ILE A 250 -5.75 -14.08 12.35
N ASP A 251 -4.66 -14.20 13.09
CA ASP A 251 -3.32 -14.39 12.52
C ASP A 251 -3.13 -15.90 12.24
N PRO A 252 -3.02 -16.30 10.96
CA PRO A 252 -2.90 -17.70 10.57
C PRO A 252 -1.46 -18.20 10.64
N ASN A 253 -0.54 -17.40 11.20
CA ASN A 253 0.90 -17.66 11.24
C ASN A 253 1.51 -17.79 9.84
N LEU A 254 1.03 -16.99 8.90
CA LEU A 254 1.59 -16.88 7.55
C LEU A 254 2.25 -15.50 7.40
N GLU A 255 3.57 -15.54 7.29
CA GLU A 255 4.40 -14.38 7.02
C GLU A 255 5.54 -14.81 6.10
N GLY A 256 5.89 -13.95 5.15
CA GLY A 256 6.94 -14.21 4.19
C GLY A 256 7.04 -13.06 3.22
N TYR A 257 7.62 -13.33 2.05
CA TYR A 257 7.60 -12.41 0.92
C TYR A 257 6.34 -12.65 0.08
N VAL A 258 6.28 -12.14 -1.14
CA VAL A 258 5.18 -12.41 -2.09
C VAL A 258 4.77 -13.88 -2.08
N PHE A 259 3.49 -14.14 -1.81
CA PHE A 259 2.91 -15.48 -1.87
C PHE A 259 2.11 -15.72 -3.14
N VAL A 260 2.20 -16.95 -3.65
CA VAL A 260 1.28 -17.49 -4.65
C VAL A 260 0.37 -18.50 -3.95
N PHE A 261 -0.94 -18.33 -4.08
CA PHE A 261 -1.97 -19.19 -3.50
C PHE A 261 -2.51 -20.13 -4.58
N ASP A 262 -2.39 -21.44 -4.35
CA ASP A 262 -2.96 -22.51 -5.19
C ASP A 262 -4.23 -23.04 -4.49
N PRO A 263 -5.43 -22.59 -4.90
CA PRO A 263 -6.68 -22.99 -4.24
C PRO A 263 -7.04 -24.46 -4.47
N GLU A 264 -6.60 -25.07 -5.58
CA GLU A 264 -6.86 -26.47 -5.86
C GLU A 264 -6.07 -27.37 -4.89
N LYS A 265 -4.81 -27.03 -4.65
CA LYS A 265 -3.94 -27.78 -3.72
C LYS A 265 -4.05 -27.28 -2.27
N LYS A 266 -4.65 -26.12 -2.05
CA LYS A 266 -4.69 -25.40 -0.76
C LYS A 266 -3.29 -25.11 -0.21
N ILE A 267 -2.39 -24.71 -1.10
CA ILE A 267 -0.99 -24.42 -0.80
C ILE A 267 -0.71 -22.95 -1.04
N ALA A 268 -0.04 -22.30 -0.09
CA ALA A 268 0.54 -20.98 -0.25
C ALA A 268 2.07 -21.12 -0.40
N THR A 269 2.66 -20.48 -1.40
CA THR A 269 4.09 -20.53 -1.68
C THR A 269 4.70 -19.14 -1.59
N SER A 270 5.53 -18.89 -0.58
CA SER A 270 6.30 -17.65 -0.45
C SER A 270 7.53 -17.70 -1.36
N THR A 271 7.77 -16.63 -2.11
CA THR A 271 8.89 -16.54 -3.05
C THR A 271 9.86 -15.45 -2.63
N LYS A 272 11.13 -15.82 -2.43
CA LYS A 272 12.24 -14.90 -2.22
C LYS A 272 13.23 -14.99 -3.37
N THR A 273 13.55 -13.86 -3.98
CA THR A 273 14.59 -13.74 -5.00
C THR A 273 15.87 -13.19 -4.37
N CYS A 274 17.02 -13.78 -4.64
CA CYS A 274 18.32 -13.32 -4.16
C CYS A 274 19.27 -13.17 -5.36
N GLY A 275 19.95 -12.03 -5.45
CA GLY A 275 20.80 -11.66 -6.58
C GLY A 275 20.65 -10.18 -6.91
N ASP A 276 21.72 -9.56 -7.40
CA ASP A 276 21.80 -8.12 -7.65
C ASP A 276 21.51 -7.82 -9.13
N VAL A 277 20.56 -6.91 -9.41
CA VAL A 277 20.08 -6.61 -10.77
C VAL A 277 21.16 -5.93 -11.63
N ILE A 278 22.30 -5.53 -11.06
CA ILE A 278 23.28 -4.70 -11.77
C ILE A 278 24.66 -5.36 -11.93
N LEU A 279 25.06 -6.33 -11.09
CA LEU A 279 26.45 -6.81 -11.09
C LEU A 279 26.71 -8.33 -11.06
N TYR A 280 25.71 -9.22 -10.93
CA TYR A 280 25.96 -10.67 -10.98
C TYR A 280 24.82 -11.50 -11.60
N GLU A 281 25.08 -12.02 -12.80
CA GLU A 281 25.10 -13.43 -13.24
C GLU A 281 24.21 -14.55 -12.57
N ASN A 282 23.71 -14.48 -11.33
CA ASN A 282 22.94 -15.62 -10.76
C ASN A 282 21.72 -15.17 -9.94
N ASN A 283 20.52 -15.31 -10.52
CA ASN A 283 19.26 -15.12 -9.80
C ASN A 283 18.87 -16.42 -9.08
N ILE A 284 18.84 -16.39 -7.75
CA ILE A 284 18.37 -17.49 -6.90
C ILE A 284 16.93 -17.22 -6.49
N ILE A 285 16.06 -18.22 -6.59
CA ILE A 285 14.66 -18.16 -6.18
C ILE A 285 14.42 -19.23 -5.11
N LEU A 286 14.24 -18.79 -3.88
CA LEU A 286 13.87 -19.64 -2.74
C LEU A 286 12.36 -19.64 -2.55
N ASN A 287 11.76 -20.83 -2.61
CA ASN A 287 10.33 -21.03 -2.43
C ASN A 287 10.07 -21.77 -1.11
N LYS A 288 9.13 -21.25 -0.31
CA LYS A 288 8.66 -21.90 0.92
C LYS A 288 7.18 -22.20 0.81
N MET A 289 6.81 -23.46 0.96
CA MET A 289 5.44 -23.94 0.78
C MET A 289 4.76 -24.18 2.12
N TYR A 290 3.49 -23.80 2.20
CA TYR A 290 2.66 -23.91 3.39
C TYR A 290 1.29 -24.47 3.01
N TYR A 291 0.75 -25.35 3.84
CA TYR A 291 -0.60 -25.90 3.69
C TYR A 291 -1.53 -25.25 4.73
N PHE A 292 -2.75 -24.92 4.34
CA PHE A 292 -3.72 -24.38 5.30
C PHE A 292 -4.47 -25.48 6.05
N ASN A 293 -4.24 -25.56 7.37
CA ASN A 293 -4.99 -26.44 8.25
C ASN A 293 -6.30 -25.77 8.68
N GLN A 294 -7.37 -26.11 7.97
CA GLN A 294 -8.74 -25.63 8.20
C GLN A 294 -9.22 -25.80 9.66
N SER A 295 -8.99 -26.95 10.31
CA SER A 295 -9.41 -27.16 11.69
C SER A 295 -8.71 -26.24 12.69
N LYS A 296 -7.44 -25.91 12.44
CA LYS A 296 -6.65 -25.03 13.32
C LYS A 296 -6.70 -23.56 12.89
N LYS A 297 -7.22 -23.29 11.69
CA LYS A 297 -7.16 -22.02 10.96
C LYS A 297 -5.76 -21.42 10.91
N LYS A 298 -4.77 -22.25 10.57
CA LYS A 298 -3.36 -21.88 10.53
C LYS A 298 -2.64 -22.54 9.38
N TYR A 299 -1.61 -21.86 8.88
CA TYR A 299 -0.67 -22.42 7.93
C TYR A 299 0.38 -23.29 8.62
N GLU A 300 0.64 -24.46 8.03
CA GLU A 300 1.66 -25.41 8.43
C GLU A 300 2.71 -25.48 7.32
N TYR A 301 3.99 -25.36 7.68
CA TYR A 301 5.09 -25.48 6.73
C TYR A 301 5.13 -26.89 6.13
N ILE A 302 5.24 -26.98 4.81
CA ILE A 302 5.34 -28.25 4.08
C ILE A 302 6.80 -28.53 3.76
N ASP A 303 7.39 -27.69 2.92
CA ASP A 303 8.71 -27.88 2.35
C ASP A 303 9.27 -26.55 1.79
N GLN A 304 10.53 -26.59 1.37
CA GLN A 304 11.17 -25.50 0.66
C GLN A 304 12.09 -26.04 -0.42
N TYR A 305 12.09 -25.37 -1.57
CA TYR A 305 12.98 -25.69 -2.67
C TYR A 305 13.60 -24.41 -3.23
N CYS A 306 14.73 -24.57 -3.89
CA CYS A 306 15.52 -23.45 -4.38
C CYS A 306 15.90 -23.71 -5.83
N MET A 307 15.65 -22.72 -6.68
CA MET A 307 16.00 -22.73 -8.09
C MET A 307 17.01 -21.63 -8.38
N ALA A 308 18.00 -21.91 -9.22
CA ALA A 308 18.91 -20.90 -9.74
C ALA A 308 18.67 -20.73 -11.24
N ILE A 309 18.63 -19.48 -11.69
CA ILE A 309 18.65 -19.11 -13.11
C ILE A 309 20.13 -19.03 -13.51
N PRO A 310 20.60 -19.91 -14.40
CA PRO A 310 21.99 -19.94 -14.82
C PRO A 310 22.34 -18.78 -15.77
N ASP A 311 23.62 -18.46 -15.82
CA ASP A 311 24.24 -17.54 -16.76
C ASP A 311 24.07 -17.96 -18.23
N GLY A 312 23.59 -17.04 -19.08
CA GLY A 312 23.63 -17.18 -20.54
C GLY A 312 22.28 -17.07 -21.27
N VAL A 313 22.27 -17.46 -22.55
CA VAL A 313 21.15 -17.28 -23.50
C VAL A 313 20.03 -18.34 -23.30
N ASP A 314 20.33 -19.40 -22.55
CA ASP A 314 19.44 -20.54 -22.33
C ASP A 314 18.90 -20.54 -20.89
N TYR A 315 17.73 -19.93 -20.69
CA TYR A 315 17.03 -19.84 -19.40
C TYR A 315 16.43 -21.18 -18.96
N TYR A 316 17.25 -22.12 -18.47
CA TYR A 316 16.77 -23.34 -17.81
C TYR A 316 16.97 -23.27 -16.30
N LEU A 317 15.90 -23.44 -15.52
CA LEU A 317 16.01 -23.49 -14.06
C LEU A 317 16.76 -24.75 -13.61
N ARG A 318 17.77 -24.58 -12.75
CA ARG A 318 18.45 -25.70 -12.07
C ARG A 318 18.20 -25.67 -10.56
N GLU A 319 18.44 -26.78 -9.88
CA GLU A 319 18.48 -26.79 -8.43
C GLU A 319 19.65 -25.93 -7.89
N CYS A 320 19.41 -25.24 -6.79
CA CYS A 320 20.46 -24.52 -6.08
C CYS A 320 21.46 -25.48 -5.42
N THR A 321 22.71 -25.05 -5.35
CA THR A 321 23.68 -25.63 -4.41
C THR A 321 23.27 -25.33 -2.97
N ILE A 322 23.76 -26.14 -2.02
CA ILE A 322 23.53 -25.92 -0.58
C ILE A 322 23.98 -24.51 -0.16
N LYS A 323 25.10 -24.03 -0.70
CA LYS A 323 25.65 -22.72 -0.39
C LYS A 323 24.73 -21.60 -0.89
N GLU A 324 24.29 -21.65 -2.14
CA GLU A 324 23.37 -20.65 -2.74
C GLU A 324 22.08 -20.51 -1.93
N ARG A 325 21.50 -21.65 -1.51
CA ARG A 325 20.32 -21.65 -0.67
C ARG A 325 20.59 -21.00 0.70
N GLN A 326 21.67 -21.39 1.38
CA GLN A 326 22.00 -20.85 2.70
C GLN A 326 22.31 -19.35 2.66
N ASP A 327 22.98 -18.89 1.61
CA ASP A 327 23.29 -17.48 1.40
C ASP A 327 22.00 -16.69 1.16
N CYS A 328 21.10 -17.21 0.32
CA CYS A 328 19.79 -16.60 0.10
C CYS A 328 18.89 -16.60 1.34
N GLU A 329 18.89 -17.66 2.15
CA GLU A 329 18.14 -17.71 3.41
C GLU A 329 18.61 -16.63 4.40
N LYS A 330 19.93 -16.39 4.48
CA LYS A 330 20.54 -15.42 5.39
C LYS A 330 20.46 -13.98 4.91
N ALA A 331 20.40 -13.75 3.60
CA ALA A 331 20.31 -12.40 3.05
C ALA A 331 19.10 -11.68 3.66
N VAL A 332 19.31 -10.68 4.49
CA VAL A 332 18.20 -9.78 4.83
C VAL A 332 17.99 -8.94 3.59
N VAL A 333 16.79 -8.99 3.01
CA VAL A 333 16.44 -8.02 1.97
C VAL A 333 16.10 -6.75 2.74
N GLU A 334 17.10 -5.95 3.05
CA GLU A 334 16.86 -4.62 3.59
C GLU A 334 16.35 -3.74 2.44
N PRO A 335 15.17 -3.11 2.56
CA PRO A 335 14.75 -2.10 1.60
C PRO A 335 15.75 -0.95 1.65
N GLY A 336 16.59 -0.82 0.62
CA GLY A 336 17.53 0.31 0.48
C GLY A 336 19.02 -0.02 0.51
N ASP A 337 19.42 -1.29 0.58
CA ASP A 337 20.81 -1.69 0.31
C ASP A 337 21.00 -1.97 -1.20
N GLU A 338 20.92 -0.91 -2.00
CA GLU A 338 21.56 -0.84 -3.33
C GLU A 338 22.58 0.32 -3.31
N PRO A 339 23.79 0.16 -3.90
CA PRO A 339 24.89 1.12 -3.82
C PRO A 339 24.66 2.50 -4.46
#